data_AF-A0A7X6T2V1-F1
#
_entry.id   AF-A0A7X6T2V1-F1
#
_cell.length_a   1.000
_cell.length_b   1.000
_cell.length_c   1.000
_cell.angle_alpha   90.00
_cell.angle_beta   90.00
_cell.angle_gamma   90.00
#
_symmetry.space_group_name_H-M   'P 1'
#
loop_
_entity.id
_entity.type
_entity.pdbx_description
1 polymer ?
#
loop_
_entity_poly.entity_id
_entity_poly.type
_entity_poly.pdbx_seq_one_letter_code
_entity_poly.pdbx_strand_id
1 'polypeptide(L)' 'SALVAQGTPQIGMHVVTGLNVGLTPDEIVGCIMHLIPYVGFPRALNALRVAQEVFAEQGVSVTPIEVE' A
#
# COMPACT_ATOMS: atom_id res chain seq x y z
N SER A 1 -4.86 1.70 -9.38
CA SER A 1 -4.38 0.52 -10.14
C SER A 1 -3.16 0.84 -11.02
N ALA A 2 -3.16 1.93 -11.79
CA ALA A 2 -2.08 2.24 -12.73
C ALA A 2 -0.69 2.42 -12.09
N LEU A 3 -0.59 3.01 -10.88
CA LEU A 3 0.70 3.30 -10.24
C LEU A 3 1.41 2.05 -9.70
N VAL A 4 0.66 1.12 -9.10
CA VAL A 4 1.18 -0.18 -8.62
C VAL A 4 1.70 -1.00 -9.79
N ALA A 5 1.00 -0.95 -10.93
CA ALA A 5 1.46 -1.62 -12.15
C ALA A 5 2.71 -0.97 -12.74
N GLN A 6 2.87 0.35 -12.67
CA GLN A 6 4.00 1.08 -13.27
C GLN A 6 5.29 1.02 -12.43
N GLY A 7 5.22 0.72 -11.13
CA GLY A 7 6.41 0.62 -10.26
C GLY A 7 7.10 1.97 -10.04
N THR A 8 6.37 3.08 -10.20
CA THR A 8 6.90 4.45 -10.10
C THR A 8 6.98 4.95 -8.64
N PRO A 9 7.91 5.86 -8.32
CA PRO A 9 8.08 6.43 -6.96
C PRO A 9 6.87 7.23 -6.45
N GLN A 10 5.87 7.52 -7.30
CA GLN A 10 4.68 8.29 -6.93
C GLN A 10 3.75 7.57 -5.93
N ILE A 11 3.89 6.24 -5.73
CA ILE A 11 3.03 5.48 -4.80
C ILE A 11 2.99 6.10 -3.40
N GLY A 12 4.13 6.56 -2.87
CA GLY A 12 4.19 7.11 -1.51
C GLY A 12 3.26 8.32 -1.33
N MET A 13 3.28 9.26 -2.29
CA MET A 13 2.40 10.44 -2.27
C MET A 13 0.91 10.07 -2.37
N HIS A 14 0.57 9.02 -3.12
CA HIS A 14 -0.81 8.52 -3.20
C HIS A 14 -1.26 7.79 -1.93
N VAL A 15 -0.35 7.12 -1.21
CA VAL A 15 -0.64 6.55 0.12
C VAL A 15 -0.92 7.66 1.13
N VAL A 16 -0.08 8.70 1.19
CA VAL A 16 -0.31 9.89 2.04
C VAL A 16 -1.66 10.54 1.73
N THR A 17 -1.94 10.76 0.45
CA THR A 17 -3.22 11.34 0.02
C THR A 17 -4.40 10.45 0.41
N GLY A 18 -4.25 9.12 0.26
CA GLY A 18 -5.25 8.13 0.66
C GLY A 18 -5.62 8.24 2.14
N LEU A 19 -4.62 8.32 3.01
CA LEU A 19 -4.84 8.53 4.46
C LEU A 19 -5.55 9.86 4.72
N ASN A 20 -5.15 10.94 4.06
CA ASN A 20 -5.76 12.27 4.23
C ASN A 20 -7.23 12.34 3.81
N VAL A 21 -7.67 11.49 2.88
CA VAL A 21 -9.08 11.40 2.45
C VAL A 21 -9.87 10.34 3.22
N GLY A 22 -9.26 9.71 4.24
CA GLY A 22 -9.93 8.81 5.16
C GLY A 22 -9.81 7.32 4.83
N LEU A 23 -8.95 6.92 3.89
CA LEU A 23 -8.64 5.50 3.73
C LEU A 23 -7.87 4.99 4.95
N THR A 24 -8.21 3.79 5.37
CA THR A 24 -7.51 3.06 6.42
C THR A 24 -6.27 2.37 5.85
N PRO A 25 -5.27 2.06 6.70
CA PRO A 25 -4.11 1.28 6.29
C PRO A 25 -4.49 -0.09 5.73
N ASP A 26 -5.48 -0.74 6.32
CA ASP A 26 -5.95 -2.06 5.90
C ASP A 26 -6.58 -2.02 4.50
N GLU A 27 -7.33 -0.96 4.18
CA GLU A 27 -7.86 -0.77 2.82
C GLU A 27 -6.74 -0.55 1.80
N ILE A 28 -5.71 0.22 2.16
CA ILE A 28 -4.55 0.47 1.29
C ILE A 28 -3.76 -0.83 1.06
N VAL A 29 -3.45 -1.57 2.12
CA VAL A 29 -2.74 -2.86 2.06
C VAL A 29 -3.57 -3.88 1.28
N GLY A 30 -4.87 -4.00 1.58
CA GLY A 30 -5.80 -4.88 0.90
C GLY A 30 -5.90 -4.57 -0.59
N CYS A 31 -5.95 -3.29 -0.98
CA CYS A 31 -5.91 -2.88 -2.39
C CYS A 31 -4.62 -3.32 -3.09
N ILE A 32 -3.46 -3.16 -2.45
CA ILE A 32 -2.18 -3.58 -3.05
C ILE A 32 -2.11 -5.11 -3.16
N MET A 33 -2.56 -5.84 -2.13
CA MET A 33 -2.63 -7.31 -2.16
C MET A 33 -3.57 -7.82 -3.25
N HIS A 34 -4.74 -7.20 -3.42
CA HIS A 34 -5.70 -7.58 -4.47
C HIS A 34 -5.11 -7.44 -5.88
N LEU A 35 -4.08 -6.60 -6.05
CA LEU A 35 -3.43 -6.40 -7.35
C LEU A 35 -2.36 -7.45 -7.68
N ILE A 36 -1.95 -8.31 -6.73
CA ILE A 36 -0.92 -9.36 -6.94
C ILE A 36 -1.18 -10.20 -8.20
N PRO A 37 -2.41 -10.70 -8.49
CA PRO A 37 -2.66 -11.52 -9.68
C PRO A 37 -2.47 -10.75 -11.00
N TYR A 38 -2.57 -9.43 -10.98
CA TYR A 38 -2.56 -8.57 -12.16
C TYR A 38 -1.18 -7.97 -12.44
N VAL A 39 -0.42 -7.63 -11.38
CA VAL A 39 0.90 -6.98 -11.50
C VAL A 39 2.07 -7.88 -11.12
N GLY A 40 1.79 -9.06 -10.57
CA GLY A 40 2.77 -9.99 -10.04
C GLY A 40 3.25 -9.62 -8.63
N PHE A 41 3.69 -10.64 -7.89
CA PHE A 41 4.15 -10.51 -6.51
C PHE A 41 5.30 -9.50 -6.32
N PRO A 42 6.36 -9.45 -7.17
CA PRO A 42 7.48 -8.53 -6.93
C PRO A 42 7.09 -7.04 -6.96
N ARG A 43 6.16 -6.66 -7.85
CA ARG A 43 5.70 -5.26 -7.96
C ARG A 43 4.80 -4.88 -6.80
N ALA A 44 3.88 -5.77 -6.43
CA ALA A 44 3.02 -5.57 -5.26
C ALA A 44 3.85 -5.48 -3.97
N LEU A 45 4.88 -6.32 -3.81
CA LEU A 45 5.77 -6.27 -2.65
C LEU A 45 6.53 -4.95 -2.54
N ASN A 46 7.02 -4.41 -3.66
CA ASN A 46 7.67 -3.09 -3.65
C ASN A 46 6.69 -1.99 -3.25
N ALA A 47 5.45 -2.04 -3.74
CA ALA A 47 4.41 -1.09 -3.33
C ALA A 47 4.07 -1.20 -1.84
N LEU A 48 3.99 -2.41 -1.29
CA LEU A 48 3.77 -2.65 0.15
C LEU A 48 4.91 -2.08 1.01
N ARG A 49 6.17 -2.19 0.56
CA ARG A 49 7.32 -1.58 1.28
C ARG A 49 7.22 -0.06 1.35
N VAL A 50 6.90 0.59 0.24
CA VAL A 50 6.72 2.05 0.23
C VAL A 50 5.53 2.46 1.09
N ALA A 51 4.42 1.71 1.07
CA ALA A 51 3.29 1.97 1.94
C ALA A 51 3.69 1.85 3.43
N GLN A 52 4.49 0.84 3.79
CA GLN A 52 5.00 0.65 5.15
C GLN A 52 5.88 1.81 5.61
N GLU A 53 6.77 2.31 4.75
CA GLU A 53 7.60 3.50 5.03
C GLU A 53 6.73 4.72 5.30
N VAL A 54 5.72 4.97 4.46
CA VAL A 54 4.77 6.08 4.63
C VAL A 54 3.97 5.92 5.93
N PHE A 55 3.50 4.72 6.28
CA PHE A 55 2.79 4.52 7.54
C PHE A 55 3.65 4.83 8.75
N ALA A 56 4.93 4.45 8.72
CA ALA A 56 5.87 4.80 9.79
C ALA A 56 6.09 6.33 9.88
N GLU A 57 6.22 7.01 8.75
CA GLU A 57 6.36 8.48 8.70
C GLU A 57 5.10 9.22 9.19
N GLN A 58 3.90 8.68 8.92
CA GLN A 58 2.63 9.26 9.35
C GLN A 58 2.21 8.84 10.77
N GLY A 59 3.01 8.03 11.47
CA GLY A 59 2.69 7.54 12.81
C GLY A 59 1.51 6.56 12.85
N VAL A 60 1.28 5.83 11.76
CA VAL A 60 0.13 4.94 11.59
C VAL A 60 0.54 3.49 11.86
N SER A 61 -0.10 2.85 12.84
CA SER A 61 0.11 1.43 13.14
C SER A 61 -0.74 0.54 12.23
N VAL A 62 -0.12 -0.42 11.55
CA VAL A 62 -0.82 -1.50 10.84
C VAL A 62 -0.89 -2.71 11.76
N THR A 63 -2.09 -3.15 12.09
CA THR A 63 -2.30 -4.41 12.82
C THR A 63 -1.97 -5.59 11.92
N PRO A 64 -1.17 -6.57 12.37
CA PRO A 64 -0.99 -7.81 11.63
C PRO A 64 -2.35 -8.48 11.40
N ILE A 65 -2.60 -8.95 10.19
CA ILE A 65 -3.78 -9.76 9.90
C ILE A 65 -3.62 -11.07 10.70
N GLU A 66 -4.47 -11.28 11.70
CA GLU A 66 -4.60 -12.57 12.37
C GLU A 66 -5.20 -13.55 11.35
N VAL A 67 -4.39 -14.53 10.94
CA VAL A 67 -4.84 -15.62 10.08
C VAL A 67 -5.30 -16.74 11.00
N GLU A 68 -6.61 -16.94 11.12
CA GLU A 68 -7.17 -18.18 11.66
C GLU A 68 -6.93 -19.36 10.71
#